data_AF-A0AAD4JWA8-F1
#
_entry.id   AF-A0AAD4JWA8-F1
#
_cell.length_a   1.000
_cell.length_b   1.000
_cell.length_c   1.000
_cell.angle_alpha   90.00
_cell.angle_beta   90.00
_cell.angle_gamma   90.00
#
_symmetry.space_group_name_H-M   'P 1'
#
loop_
_entity.id
_entity.type
_entity.pdbx_description
1 polymer ?
#
loop_
_entity_poly.entity_id
_entity_poly.type
_entity_poly.pdbx_seq_one_letter_code
_entity_poly.pdbx_strand_id
1 'polypeptide(L)'
;VYSSVVQLELIYHYARCKRCKFTVYETLVVAADIIMITLLIFGLYLILTQKLRGLRIYVMILFLATWLQLLLILLLTQRYPIAHDVHFSWQNRRSLEKYENKFACCGVLGPDDYLLSTGKLPRSCFRNQGNSTDDLHDSGCLNKENGSATILRIEFLTTLFQMILVLFALVFYLHLKKMKAKPRTLREVWQSRIIL
;
A
#
# COMPACT_ATOMS: atom_id res chain seq x y z
N VAL A 1 1.72 6.43 10.76
CA VAL A 1 2.70 7.42 11.29
C VAL A 1 4.12 6.95 11.12
N TYR A 2 4.58 5.87 11.77
CA TYR A 2 5.95 5.34 11.53
C TYR A 2 6.17 4.86 10.08
N SER A 3 5.19 4.16 9.49
CA SER A 3 5.24 3.77 8.07
C SER A 3 5.34 4.98 7.13
N SER A 4 4.57 6.03 7.46
CA SER A 4 4.43 7.28 6.71
C SER A 4 5.71 8.12 6.64
N VAL A 5 6.49 8.17 7.73
CA VAL A 5 7.77 8.90 7.77
C VAL A 5 8.85 8.15 6.99
N VAL A 6 8.88 6.81 7.08
CA VAL A 6 9.80 5.96 6.31
C VAL A 6 9.47 6.01 4.81
N GLN A 7 8.18 6.06 4.46
CA GLN A 7 7.72 6.27 3.08
C GLN A 7 8.12 7.64 2.54
N LEU A 8 8.16 8.69 3.36
CA LEU A 8 8.53 10.03 2.92
C LEU A 8 10.00 10.12 2.48
N GLU A 9 10.91 9.46 3.22
CA GLU A 9 12.32 9.37 2.84
C GLU A 9 12.51 8.57 1.54
N LEU A 10 11.73 7.50 1.37
CA LEU A 10 11.68 6.72 0.13
C LEU A 10 11.16 7.56 -1.05
N ILE A 11 10.11 8.36 -0.87
CA ILE A 11 9.55 9.25 -1.90
C ILE A 11 10.57 10.31 -2.32
N TYR A 12 11.26 10.94 -1.36
CA TYR A 12 12.28 11.95 -1.67
C TYR A 12 13.44 11.35 -2.49
N HIS A 13 13.82 10.11 -2.19
CA HIS A 13 14.83 9.38 -2.95
C HIS A 13 14.32 8.86 -4.32
N TYR A 14 13.03 8.53 -4.44
CA TYR A 14 12.40 8.05 -5.68
C TYR A 14 11.96 9.15 -6.65
N ALA A 15 11.81 10.40 -6.20
CA ALA A 15 11.52 11.55 -7.06
C ALA A 15 12.57 11.76 -8.18
N ARG A 16 13.77 11.17 -8.06
CA ARG A 16 14.78 11.10 -9.13
C ARG A 16 14.55 10.00 -10.19
N CYS A 17 13.54 9.11 -10.08
CA CYS A 17 13.11 8.24 -11.20
C CYS A 17 11.97 8.89 -11.99
N LYS A 18 12.27 9.76 -12.95
CA LYS A 18 11.24 10.49 -13.72
C LYS A 18 10.28 9.62 -14.56
N ARG A 19 10.42 8.29 -14.63
CA ARG A 19 9.56 7.39 -15.46
C ARG A 19 9.38 5.96 -14.92
N CYS A 20 9.48 5.72 -13.62
CA CYS A 20 9.16 4.41 -13.07
C CYS A 20 7.64 4.32 -12.81
N LYS A 21 6.91 3.39 -13.45
CA LYS A 21 5.46 3.17 -13.18
C LYS A 21 5.21 2.79 -11.72
N PHE A 22 6.16 2.08 -11.12
CA PHE A 22 6.19 1.73 -9.70
C PHE A 22 6.01 2.94 -8.75
N THR A 23 6.61 4.09 -9.09
CA THR A 23 6.52 5.31 -8.28
C THR A 23 5.09 5.87 -8.20
N VAL A 24 4.26 5.64 -9.22
CA VAL A 24 2.84 6.05 -9.21
C VAL A 24 2.08 5.29 -8.13
N TYR A 25 2.28 3.98 -8.03
CA TYR A 25 1.57 3.15 -7.03
C TYR A 25 2.02 3.46 -5.60
N GLU A 26 3.32 3.63 -5.37
CA GLU A 26 3.82 4.06 -4.04
C GLU A 26 3.25 5.44 -3.65
N THR A 27 3.14 6.36 -4.61
CA THR A 27 2.56 7.69 -4.36
C THR A 27 1.07 7.60 -4.04
N LEU A 28 0.32 6.72 -4.72
CA LEU A 28 -1.11 6.48 -4.45
C LEU A 28 -1.35 5.90 -3.06
N VAL A 29 -0.50 4.96 -2.61
CA VAL A 29 -0.60 4.39 -1.25
C VAL A 29 -0.38 5.49 -0.20
N VAL A 30 0.66 6.30 -0.34
CA VAL A 30 0.95 7.38 0.60
C VAL A 30 -0.15 8.45 0.60
N ALA A 31 -0.69 8.79 -0.56
CA ALA A 31 -1.83 9.70 -0.66
C ALA A 31 -3.07 9.13 0.05
N ALA A 32 -3.35 7.83 -0.12
CA ALA A 32 -4.44 7.16 0.58
C ALA A 32 -4.26 7.18 2.10
N ASP A 33 -3.03 6.97 2.59
CA ASP A 33 -2.72 7.04 4.03
C ASP A 33 -2.98 8.43 4.62
N ILE A 34 -2.60 9.50 3.91
CA ILE A 34 -2.86 10.88 4.34
C ILE A 34 -4.37 11.13 4.40
N ILE A 35 -5.12 10.70 3.38
CA ILE A 35 -6.58 10.81 3.37
C ILE A 35 -7.18 10.04 4.56
N MET A 36 -6.69 8.84 4.85
CA MET A 36 -7.16 8.04 5.99
C MET A 36 -6.89 8.71 7.33
N ILE A 37 -5.72 9.32 7.53
CA ILE A 37 -5.42 10.07 8.76
C ILE A 37 -6.43 11.21 8.95
N THR A 38 -6.74 11.96 7.89
CA THR A 38 -7.73 13.05 7.98
C THR A 38 -9.14 12.53 8.28
N LEU A 39 -9.54 11.40 7.70
CA LEU A 39 -10.82 10.73 8.00
C LEU A 39 -10.88 10.24 9.45
N LEU A 40 -9.80 9.75 10.03
CA LEU A 40 -9.76 9.31 11.43
C LEU A 40 -9.94 10.49 12.39
N ILE A 41 -9.27 11.62 12.13
CA ILE A 41 -9.43 12.85 12.92
C ILE A 41 -10.87 13.36 12.85
N PHE A 42 -11.45 13.39 11.65
CA PHE A 42 -12.85 13.78 11.47
C PHE A 42 -13.83 12.81 12.15
N GLY A 43 -13.50 11.52 12.16
CA GLY A 43 -14.24 10.49 12.88
C GLY A 43 -14.32 10.74 14.38
N LEU A 44 -13.19 11.09 15.01
CA LEU A 44 -13.14 11.44 16.42
C LEU A 44 -14.10 12.59 16.74
N TYR A 45 -14.08 13.65 15.92
CA TYR A 45 -15.00 14.78 16.06
C TYR A 45 -16.49 14.35 15.93
N LEU A 46 -16.81 13.50 14.96
CA LEU A 46 -18.18 13.01 14.77
C LEU A 46 -18.67 12.10 15.90
N ILE A 47 -17.79 11.28 16.47
CA ILE A 47 -18.09 10.42 17.62
C ILE A 47 -18.42 11.28 18.83
N LEU A 48 -17.64 12.34 19.09
CA LEU A 48 -17.86 13.27 20.20
C LEU A 48 -19.18 14.04 20.06
N THR A 49 -19.55 14.45 18.85
CA THR A 49 -20.80 15.19 18.61
C THR A 49 -22.06 14.31 18.59
N GLN A 50 -21.93 12.98 18.67
CA GLN A 50 -23.02 11.99 18.73
C GLN A 50 -24.13 12.14 17.66
N LYS A 51 -23.82 12.73 16.51
CA LYS A 51 -24.77 12.94 15.41
C LYS A 51 -24.97 11.66 14.60
N LEU A 52 -26.10 10.96 14.82
CA LEU A 52 -26.42 9.66 14.19
C LEU A 52 -26.37 9.68 12.65
N ARG A 53 -26.87 10.74 12.01
CA ARG A 53 -26.89 10.84 10.54
C ARG A 53 -25.48 10.95 9.97
N GLY A 54 -24.64 11.79 10.58
CA GLY A 54 -23.24 11.96 10.19
C GLY A 54 -22.43 10.68 10.43
N LEU A 55 -22.65 10.03 11.57
CA LEU A 55 -21.96 8.78 11.92
C LEU A 55 -22.27 7.64 10.92
N ARG A 56 -23.51 7.55 10.41
CA ARG A 56 -23.87 6.55 9.39
C ARG A 56 -23.07 6.74 8.10
N ILE A 57 -23.01 7.97 7.59
CA ILE A 57 -22.28 8.28 6.35
C ILE A 57 -20.78 8.05 6.57
N TYR A 58 -20.28 8.48 7.73
CA TYR A 58 -18.88 8.30 8.10
C TYR A 58 -18.44 6.84 8.11
N VAL A 59 -19.20 5.95 8.74
CA VAL A 59 -18.89 4.50 8.80
C VAL A 59 -18.84 3.89 7.39
N MET A 60 -19.73 4.31 6.48
CA MET A 60 -19.74 3.85 5.09
C MET A 60 -18.50 4.32 4.32
N ILE A 61 -18.14 5.60 4.46
CA ILE A 61 -16.93 6.15 3.82
C ILE A 61 -15.68 5.45 4.36
N LEU A 62 -15.58 5.27 5.68
CA LEU A 62 -14.43 4.62 6.31
C LEU A 62 -14.28 3.15 5.85
N PHE A 63 -15.39 2.43 5.71
CA PHE A 63 -15.38 1.07 5.17
C PHE A 63 -14.88 1.03 3.73
N LEU A 64 -15.41 1.88 2.85
CA LEU A 64 -14.99 1.96 1.44
C LEU A 64 -13.52 2.34 1.29
N ALA A 65 -13.04 3.29 2.08
CA ALA A 65 -11.65 3.73 2.05
C ALA A 65 -10.70 2.62 2.54
N THR A 66 -11.05 1.92 3.63
CA THR A 66 -10.27 0.77 4.14
C THR A 66 -10.24 -0.36 3.11
N TRP A 67 -11.36 -0.62 2.43
CA TRP A 67 -11.43 -1.61 1.37
C TRP A 67 -10.54 -1.25 0.17
N LEU A 68 -10.56 0.01 -0.27
CA LEU A 68 -9.70 0.48 -1.34
C LEU A 68 -8.22 0.37 -0.96
N GLN A 69 -7.86 0.72 0.27
CA GLN A 69 -6.49 0.60 0.78
C GLN A 69 -6.03 -0.87 0.80
N LEU A 70 -6.89 -1.80 1.23
CA LEU A 70 -6.59 -3.23 1.17
C LEU A 70 -6.34 -3.70 -0.27
N LEU A 71 -7.17 -3.27 -1.23
CA LEU A 71 -6.98 -3.62 -2.64
C LEU A 71 -5.65 -3.08 -3.20
N LEU A 72 -5.27 -1.86 -2.84
CA LEU A 72 -3.97 -1.29 -3.22
C LEU A 72 -2.82 -2.13 -2.65
N ILE A 73 -2.88 -2.48 -1.37
CA ILE A 73 -1.85 -3.28 -0.72
C ILE A 73 -1.76 -4.68 -1.34
N LEU A 74 -2.90 -5.33 -1.63
CA LEU A 74 -2.92 -6.62 -2.32
C LEU A 74 -2.26 -6.53 -3.71
N LEU A 75 -2.55 -5.45 -4.45
CA LEU A 75 -1.95 -5.18 -5.74
C LEU A 75 -0.43 -4.96 -5.64
N LEU A 76 0.07 -4.37 -4.54
CA LEU A 76 1.50 -4.26 -4.29
C LEU A 76 2.13 -5.61 -3.86
N THR A 77 1.40 -6.48 -3.15
CA THR A 77 1.93 -7.81 -2.76
C THR A 77 2.02 -8.82 -3.88
N GLN A 78 1.16 -8.69 -4.88
CA GLN A 78 1.22 -9.52 -6.06
C GLN A 78 2.47 -9.12 -6.85
N ARG A 79 3.64 -9.63 -6.41
CA ARG A 79 5.01 -9.34 -6.88
C ARG A 79 5.00 -8.25 -7.95
N TYR A 80 4.83 -6.99 -7.54
CA TYR A 80 4.70 -5.93 -8.53
C TYR A 80 5.98 -5.99 -9.37
N PRO A 81 5.86 -6.19 -10.69
CA PRO A 81 6.89 -6.91 -11.41
C PRO A 81 8.04 -5.96 -11.69
N ILE A 82 9.01 -5.91 -10.77
CA ILE A 82 10.40 -5.57 -11.11
C ILE A 82 10.77 -6.36 -12.35
N ALA A 83 10.27 -7.59 -12.46
CA ALA A 83 10.35 -8.38 -13.66
C ALA A 83 9.87 -7.68 -14.92
N HIS A 84 8.74 -6.99 -14.90
CA HIS A 84 8.22 -6.29 -16.07
C HIS A 84 9.02 -5.03 -16.37
N ASP A 85 9.38 -4.24 -15.34
CA ASP A 85 10.15 -3.00 -15.53
C ASP A 85 11.60 -3.26 -15.96
N VAL A 86 12.26 -4.28 -15.37
CA VAL A 86 13.61 -4.75 -15.74
C VAL A 86 13.58 -5.38 -17.13
N HIS A 87 12.61 -6.25 -17.42
CA HIS A 87 12.48 -6.86 -18.74
C HIS A 87 12.16 -5.83 -19.83
N PHE A 88 11.27 -4.87 -19.56
CA PHE A 88 10.97 -3.78 -20.49
C PHE A 88 12.18 -2.87 -20.72
N SER A 89 12.92 -2.54 -19.65
CA SER A 89 14.15 -1.75 -19.76
C SER A 89 15.22 -2.48 -20.56
N TRP A 90 15.38 -3.79 -20.33
CA TRP A 90 16.31 -4.66 -21.05
C TRP A 90 15.97 -4.76 -22.54
N GLN A 91 14.70 -5.05 -22.88
CA GLN A 91 14.24 -5.12 -24.27
C GLN A 91 14.43 -3.80 -25.02
N ASN A 92 14.27 -2.67 -24.33
CA ASN A 92 14.48 -1.34 -24.90
C ASN A 92 15.95 -0.89 -24.89
N ARG A 93 16.91 -1.77 -24.59
CA ARG A 93 18.36 -1.50 -24.46
C ARG A 93 18.67 -0.31 -23.54
N ARG A 94 17.87 -0.11 -22.51
CA ARG A 94 18.10 0.91 -21.47
C ARG A 94 18.94 0.30 -20.35
N SER A 95 19.78 1.14 -19.72
CA SER A 95 20.65 0.67 -18.63
C SER A 95 19.84 0.17 -17.44
N LEU A 96 20.27 -0.96 -16.87
CA LEU A 96 19.71 -1.51 -15.63
C LEU A 96 20.48 -1.06 -14.38
N GLU A 97 21.53 -0.24 -14.54
CA GLU A 97 22.43 0.21 -13.47
C GLU A 97 21.72 0.69 -12.21
N LYS A 98 20.57 1.36 -12.38
CA LYS A 98 19.76 1.85 -11.27
C LYS A 98 19.17 0.73 -10.42
N TYR A 99 18.73 -0.36 -11.04
CA TYR A 99 18.16 -1.52 -10.37
C TYR A 99 19.28 -2.36 -9.76
N GLU A 100 20.38 -2.54 -10.50
CA GLU A 100 21.55 -3.32 -10.07
C GLU A 100 22.20 -2.75 -8.82
N ASN A 101 22.45 -1.43 -8.79
CA ASN A 101 22.99 -0.75 -7.61
C ASN A 101 22.03 -0.79 -6.41
N LYS A 102 20.71 -0.77 -6.66
CA LYS A 102 19.71 -0.70 -5.60
C LYS A 102 19.44 -2.06 -4.95
N PHE A 103 19.37 -3.10 -5.76
CA PHE A 103 19.01 -4.44 -5.31
C PHE A 103 20.23 -5.36 -5.17
N ALA A 104 21.45 -4.85 -5.39
CA ALA A 104 22.69 -5.62 -5.35
C ALA A 104 22.52 -6.90 -6.19
N CYS A 105 22.15 -6.68 -7.45
CA CYS A 105 21.85 -7.71 -8.45
C CYS A 105 22.55 -7.35 -9.76
N CYS A 106 22.70 -8.33 -10.65
CA CYS A 106 23.28 -8.11 -11.98
C CYS A 106 22.43 -8.80 -13.05
N GLY A 107 22.09 -8.05 -14.10
CA GLY A 107 21.31 -8.57 -15.22
C GLY A 107 19.87 -8.95 -14.87
N VAL A 108 19.17 -9.55 -15.83
CA VAL A 108 17.77 -9.92 -15.69
C VAL A 108 17.68 -11.21 -14.85
N LEU A 109 18.29 -12.28 -15.34
CA LEU A 109 18.40 -13.58 -14.68
C LEU A 109 19.77 -13.76 -13.99
N GLY A 110 20.79 -13.05 -14.47
CA GLY A 110 22.13 -13.07 -13.89
C GLY A 110 23.15 -12.27 -14.72
N PRO A 111 24.42 -12.26 -14.30
CA PRO A 111 25.50 -11.54 -15.00
C PRO A 111 25.75 -12.03 -16.43
N ASP A 112 25.41 -13.28 -16.73
CA ASP A 112 25.56 -13.89 -18.06
C ASP A 112 24.77 -13.15 -19.15
N ASP A 113 23.69 -12.47 -18.79
CA ASP A 113 22.88 -11.68 -19.73
C ASP A 113 23.72 -10.60 -20.43
N TYR A 114 24.66 -9.98 -19.72
CA TYR A 114 25.58 -8.99 -20.29
C TYR A 114 26.75 -9.62 -21.05
N LEU A 115 27.24 -10.77 -20.60
CA LEU A 115 28.29 -11.49 -21.31
C LEU A 115 27.80 -11.94 -22.69
N LEU A 116 26.56 -12.42 -22.77
CA LEU A 116 25.93 -12.87 -24.00
C LEU A 116 25.50 -11.70 -24.91
N SER A 117 25.06 -10.58 -24.34
CA SER A 117 24.57 -9.44 -25.12
C SER A 117 25.66 -8.46 -25.56
N THR A 118 26.55 -8.06 -24.64
CA THR A 118 27.54 -6.99 -24.85
C THR A 118 28.99 -7.44 -24.65
N GLY A 119 29.21 -8.67 -24.16
CA GLY A 119 30.55 -9.20 -23.89
C GLY A 119 31.28 -8.51 -22.73
N LYS A 120 30.62 -7.61 -22.01
CA LYS A 120 31.17 -6.80 -20.92
C LYS A 120 30.12 -6.56 -19.86
N LEU A 121 30.50 -6.75 -18.59
CA LEU A 121 29.65 -6.39 -17.45
C LEU A 121 29.77 -4.90 -17.14
N PRO A 122 28.65 -4.24 -16.78
CA PRO A 122 28.67 -2.87 -16.29
C PRO A 122 29.22 -2.82 -14.85
N ARG A 123 29.78 -1.66 -14.46
CA ARG A 123 30.36 -1.46 -13.12
C ARG A 123 29.33 -1.58 -11.99
N SER A 124 28.04 -1.38 -12.31
CA SER A 124 26.91 -1.54 -11.39
C SER A 124 26.69 -2.99 -10.91
N CYS A 125 27.25 -3.98 -11.61
CA CYS A 125 27.18 -5.37 -11.19
C CYS A 125 28.17 -5.72 -10.07
N PHE A 126 29.07 -4.82 -9.71
CA PHE A 126 30.10 -5.05 -8.71
C PHE A 126 29.88 -4.21 -7.46
N ARG A 127 30.01 -4.84 -6.29
CA ARG A 127 29.75 -4.24 -4.97
C ARG A 127 30.56 -2.98 -4.70
N ASN A 128 31.79 -2.90 -5.22
CA ASN A 128 32.71 -1.77 -5.05
C ASN A 128 33.03 -1.01 -6.35
N GLN A 129 32.26 -1.24 -7.43
CA GLN A 129 32.60 -0.75 -8.79
C GLN A 129 33.99 -1.18 -9.30
N GLY A 130 34.65 -2.10 -8.59
CA GLY A 130 35.88 -2.76 -9.02
C GLY A 130 35.57 -3.85 -10.05
N ASN A 131 36.59 -4.32 -10.77
CA ASN A 131 36.47 -5.41 -11.75
C ASN A 131 36.78 -6.79 -11.16
N SER A 132 36.74 -6.93 -9.83
CA SER A 132 37.06 -8.19 -9.16
C SER A 132 35.86 -9.12 -9.19
N THR A 133 36.09 -10.38 -9.58
CA THR A 133 35.06 -11.43 -9.60
C THR A 133 34.46 -11.71 -8.24
N ASP A 134 35.21 -11.49 -7.16
CA ASP A 134 34.75 -11.69 -5.78
C ASP A 134 33.69 -10.65 -5.34
N ASP A 135 33.64 -9.51 -6.02
CA ASP A 135 32.68 -8.43 -5.75
C ASP A 135 31.45 -8.50 -6.66
N LEU A 136 31.34 -9.52 -7.51
CA LEU A 136 30.27 -9.66 -8.49
C LEU A 136 28.95 -10.06 -7.82
N HIS A 137 27.85 -9.42 -8.24
CA HIS A 137 26.51 -9.83 -7.86
C HIS A 137 26.04 -11.01 -8.72
N ASP A 138 26.13 -12.23 -8.17
CA ASP A 138 25.71 -13.46 -8.88
C ASP A 138 24.18 -13.62 -9.01
N SER A 139 23.41 -12.87 -8.22
CA SER A 139 21.94 -12.94 -8.25
C SER A 139 21.36 -12.02 -9.33
N GLY A 140 20.54 -12.57 -10.22
CA GLY A 140 19.72 -11.79 -11.15
C GLY A 140 18.72 -10.88 -10.45
N CYS A 141 18.42 -9.74 -11.06
CA CYS A 141 17.47 -8.77 -10.51
C CYS A 141 16.03 -9.30 -10.44
N LEU A 142 15.70 -10.35 -11.20
CA LEU A 142 14.43 -11.09 -11.08
C LEU A 142 14.32 -11.96 -9.82
N ASN A 143 15.45 -12.47 -9.33
CA ASN A 143 15.49 -13.40 -8.21
C ASN A 143 15.72 -12.71 -6.86
N LYS A 144 15.96 -11.39 -6.85
CA LYS A 144 16.16 -10.66 -5.60
C LYS A 144 14.82 -10.36 -4.95
N GLU A 145 14.63 -10.85 -3.74
CA GLU A 145 13.54 -10.41 -2.89
C GLU A 145 13.82 -9.00 -2.37
N ASN A 146 12.91 -8.08 -2.68
CA ASN A 146 13.03 -6.71 -2.22
C ASN A 146 12.95 -6.61 -0.69
N GLY A 147 13.77 -5.74 -0.11
CA GLY A 147 13.58 -5.20 1.25
C GLY A 147 12.23 -4.46 1.46
N SER A 148 11.41 -4.33 0.41
CA SER A 148 10.01 -3.88 0.49
C SER A 148 9.11 -4.87 1.23
N ALA A 149 9.55 -6.11 1.48
CA ALA A 149 8.79 -7.08 2.28
C ALA A 149 8.50 -6.54 3.69
N THR A 150 9.43 -5.83 4.33
CA THR A 150 9.22 -5.26 5.67
C THR A 150 8.20 -4.13 5.66
N ILE A 151 8.24 -3.27 4.65
CA ILE A 151 7.27 -2.16 4.48
C ILE A 151 5.88 -2.72 4.21
N LEU A 152 5.77 -3.69 3.29
CA LEU A 152 4.50 -4.37 2.99
C LEU A 152 3.92 -5.03 4.25
N ARG A 153 4.74 -5.72 5.06
CA ARG A 153 4.30 -6.34 6.32
C ARG A 153 3.69 -5.32 7.30
N ILE A 154 4.27 -4.12 7.40
CA ILE A 154 3.73 -3.06 8.27
C ILE A 154 2.39 -2.55 7.74
N GLU A 155 2.24 -2.38 6.43
CA GLU A 155 0.99 -1.92 5.81
C GLU A 155 -0.17 -2.92 5.95
N PHE A 156 0.11 -4.23 5.96
CA PHE A 156 -0.93 -5.22 6.29
C PHE A 156 -1.42 -5.08 7.72
N LEU A 157 -0.50 -4.88 8.67
CA LEU A 157 -0.85 -4.75 10.08
C LEU A 157 -1.71 -3.50 10.30
N THR A 158 -1.33 -2.36 9.72
CA THR A 158 -2.12 -1.11 9.82
C THR A 158 -3.52 -1.28 9.26
N THR A 159 -3.66 -1.94 8.11
CA THR A 159 -4.97 -2.22 7.48
C THR A 159 -5.83 -3.17 8.32
N LEU A 160 -5.22 -4.18 8.94
CA LEU A 160 -5.93 -5.08 9.86
C LEU A 160 -6.47 -4.31 11.08
N PHE A 161 -5.65 -3.44 11.67
CA PHE A 161 -6.09 -2.57 12.77
C PHE A 161 -7.22 -1.62 12.33
N GLN A 162 -7.17 -1.07 11.11
CA GLN A 162 -8.25 -0.23 10.57
C GLN A 162 -9.56 -1.00 10.42
N MET A 163 -9.52 -2.25 9.94
CA MET A 163 -10.72 -3.10 9.85
C MET A 163 -11.36 -3.34 11.22
N ILE A 164 -10.56 -3.54 12.26
CA ILE A 164 -11.04 -3.66 13.65
C ILE A 164 -11.70 -2.35 14.10
N LEU A 165 -11.11 -1.20 13.79
CA LEU A 165 -11.69 0.12 14.11
C LEU A 165 -13.04 0.35 13.40
N VAL A 166 -13.17 -0.06 12.13
CA VAL A 166 -14.44 0.01 11.40
C VAL A 166 -15.52 -0.84 12.06
N LEU A 167 -15.17 -2.07 12.48
CA LEU A 167 -16.09 -2.95 13.21
C LEU A 167 -16.52 -2.31 14.55
N PHE A 168 -15.58 -1.73 15.29
CA PHE A 168 -15.89 -1.04 16.54
C PHE A 168 -16.81 0.18 16.31
N ALA A 169 -16.54 0.98 15.29
CA ALA A 169 -17.40 2.12 14.92
C ALA A 169 -18.81 1.68 14.48
N LEU A 170 -18.93 0.55 13.79
CA LEU A 170 -20.21 -0.04 13.41
C LEU A 170 -21.00 -0.49 14.66
N VAL A 171 -20.36 -1.21 15.58
CA VAL A 171 -20.98 -1.64 16.84
C VAL A 171 -21.43 -0.44 17.66
N PHE A 172 -20.59 0.59 17.78
CA PHE A 172 -20.93 1.84 18.46
C PHE A 172 -22.13 2.55 17.79
N TYR A 173 -22.17 2.61 16.46
CA TYR A 173 -23.31 3.14 15.72
C TYR A 173 -24.59 2.35 16.00
N LEU A 174 -24.53 1.01 15.98
CA LEU A 174 -25.69 0.15 16.27
C LEU A 174 -26.18 0.33 17.71
N HIS A 175 -25.26 0.47 18.67
CA HIS A 175 -25.58 0.73 20.06
C HIS A 175 -26.28 2.08 20.23
N LEU A 176 -25.75 3.16 19.64
CA LEU A 176 -26.39 4.48 19.65
C LEU A 176 -27.75 4.47 18.94
N LYS A 177 -27.88 3.73 17.83
CA LYS A 177 -29.14 3.57 17.11
C LYS A 177 -30.17 2.86 18.00
N LYS A 178 -29.78 1.83 18.75
CA LYS A 178 -30.65 1.10 19.68
C LYS A 178 -31.09 2.00 20.85
N MET A 179 -30.17 2.75 21.45
CA MET A 179 -30.47 3.67 22.56
C MET A 179 -31.39 4.83 22.15
N LYS A 180 -31.21 5.37 20.94
CA LYS A 180 -32.04 6.47 20.42
C LYS A 180 -33.30 6.00 19.69
N ALA A 181 -33.44 4.70 19.41
CA ALA A 181 -34.69 4.13 18.94
C ALA A 181 -35.69 4.23 20.10
N LYS A 182 -36.68 5.13 19.97
CA LYS A 182 -37.84 5.17 20.86
C LYS A 182 -38.35 3.73 21.02
N PRO A 183 -38.57 3.22 22.23
CA PRO A 183 -39.29 1.97 22.39
C PRO A 183 -40.61 2.15 21.65
N ARG A 184 -40.89 1.30 20.66
CA ARG A 184 -42.21 1.28 20.02
C ARG A 184 -43.21 0.99 21.12
N THR A 185 -43.93 2.01 21.55
CA THR A 185 -45.04 1.86 22.48
C THR A 185 -45.99 0.83 21.87
N LEU A 186 -46.38 -0.21 22.62
CA LEU A 186 -47.32 -1.26 22.22
C LEU A 186 -48.59 -0.71 21.53
N ARG A 187 -48.93 0.54 21.82
CA ARG A 187 -50.01 1.33 21.20
C ARG A 187 -49.89 1.49 19.67
N GLU A 188 -48.68 1.66 19.12
CA GLU A 188 -48.46 1.80 17.66
C GLU A 188 -48.58 0.45 16.92
N VAL A 189 -48.23 -0.66 17.61
CA VAL A 189 -48.39 -2.02 17.09
C VAL A 189 -49.86 -2.45 17.12
N TRP A 190 -50.63 -1.98 18.11
CA TRP A 190 -52.08 -2.22 18.18
C TRP A 190 -52.87 -1.40 17.15
N GLN A 191 -52.51 -0.14 16.91
CA GLN A 191 -53.19 0.69 15.90
C GLN A 191 -53.01 0.16 14.46
N SER A 192 -51.88 -0.47 14.15
CA SER A 192 -51.65 -1.08 12.84
C SER A 192 -52.40 -2.40 12.62
N ARG A 193 -52.92 -3.04 13.69
CA ARG A 193 -53.77 -4.24 13.59
C ARG A 193 -55.27 -3.96 13.61
N ILE A 194 -55.71 -2.78 14.05
CA ILE A 194 -57.14 -2.40 14.09
C ILE A 194 -57.62 -1.84 12.73
N ILE A 195 -56.73 -1.40 11.86
CA ILE A 195 -57.05 -0.82 10.54
C ILE A 195 -57.09 -1.90 9.43
N LEU A 196 -56.97 -3.19 9.79
CA LEU A 196 -57.01 -4.32 8.85
C LEU A 196 -58.21 -5.21 9.12
#